data_AF-A0A954CIG2-F1
#
_entry.id   AF-A0A954CIG2-F1
#
_cell.length_a   1.000
_cell.length_b   1.000
_cell.length_c   1.000
_cell.angle_alpha   90.00
_cell.angle_beta   90.00
_cell.angle_gamma   90.00
#
_symmetry.space_group_name_H-M   'P 1'
#
loop_
_entity.id
_entity.type
_entity.pdbx_description
1 polymer ?
#
loop_
_entity_poly.entity_id
_entity_poly.type
_entity_poly.pdbx_seq_one_letter_code
_entity_poly.pdbx_strand_id
1 'polypeptide(L)'
;YHVDDLVELLQGAGFKVDDWTSTYGSLETFCQRFSYWITGAAMKRAGLYALIYPVLRVIAFFGGLGNPGKKGTNVLAVATKV
;
A
#
# COMPACT_ATOMS: atom_id res chain seq x y z
N TYR A 1 -0.50 10.95 -1.15
CA TYR A 1 -1.88 11.39 -0.88
C TYR A 1 -2.18 11.09 0.56
N HIS A 2 -2.43 12.13 1.33
CA HIS A 2 -3.04 11.96 2.65
C HIS A 2 -4.52 11.62 2.44
N VAL A 3 -5.12 10.96 3.43
CA VAL A 3 -6.53 10.55 3.39
C VAL A 3 -7.43 11.76 3.11
N ASP A 4 -7.10 12.90 3.71
CA ASP A 4 -7.84 14.14 3.58
C ASP A 4 -7.91 14.61 2.12
N ASP A 5 -6.79 14.53 1.39
CA ASP A 5 -6.72 14.88 -0.04
C ASP A 5 -7.66 14.01 -0.89
N LEU A 6 -7.74 12.71 -0.58
CA LEU A 6 -8.59 11.76 -1.31
C LEU A 6 -10.08 12.01 -1.02
N VAL A 7 -10.41 12.29 0.24
CA VAL A 7 -11.78 12.58 0.66
C VAL A 7 -12.27 13.87 -0.01
N GLU A 8 -11.45 14.92 0.00
CA GLU A 8 -11.77 16.20 -0.65
C GLU A 8 -12.01 16.03 -2.15
N LEU A 9 -11.16 15.25 -2.83
CA LEU A 9 -11.31 14.92 -4.25
C LEU A 9 -12.63 14.18 -4.56
N LEU A 10 -12.96 13.17 -3.75
CA LEU A 10 -14.18 12.38 -3.93
C LEU A 10 -15.43 13.22 -3.66
N GLN A 11 -15.42 14.05 -2.62
CA GLN A 11 -16.51 14.97 -2.31
C GLN A 11 -16.69 16.03 -3.39
N GLY A 12 -15.60 16.62 -3.88
CA GLY A 12 -15.63 17.56 -5.01
C GLY A 12 -16.16 16.93 -6.31
N ALA A 13 -16.03 15.62 -6.47
CA ALA A 13 -16.58 14.86 -7.58
C ALA A 13 -18.05 14.41 -7.37
N GLY A 14 -18.70 14.81 -6.28
CA GLY A 14 -20.11 14.47 -5.99
C GLY A 14 -20.32 13.09 -5.35
N PHE A 15 -19.26 12.51 -4.76
CA PHE A 15 -19.38 11.27 -4.00
C PHE A 15 -19.44 11.55 -2.50
N LYS A 16 -20.26 10.79 -1.79
CA LYS A 16 -20.24 10.74 -0.33
C LYS A 16 -19.32 9.61 0.10
N VAL A 17 -18.28 9.93 0.88
CA VAL A 17 -17.37 8.92 1.45
C VAL A 17 -18.02 8.31 2.69
N ASP A 18 -18.28 7.00 2.66
CA ASP A 18 -18.94 6.28 3.76
C ASP A 18 -17.92 5.62 4.71
N ASP A 19 -16.78 5.15 4.19
CA ASP A 19 -15.69 4.59 4.99
C ASP A 19 -14.34 4.73 4.26
N TRP A 20 -13.25 4.63 4.99
CA TRP A 20 -11.91 4.51 4.41
C TRP A 20 -10.98 3.66 5.29
N THR A 21 -10.09 2.94 4.64
CA THR A 21 -9.08 2.12 5.31
C THR A 21 -7.73 2.23 4.60
N SER A 22 -6.66 1.84 5.30
CA SER A 22 -5.35 1.73 4.66
C SER A 22 -5.08 0.28 4.24
N THR A 23 -4.62 0.04 3.02
CA THR A 23 -4.47 -1.31 2.44
C THR A 23 -3.15 -2.00 2.79
N TYR A 24 -2.09 -1.24 3.10
CA TYR A 24 -0.77 -1.80 3.41
C TYR A 24 -0.21 -1.20 4.69
N GLY A 25 0.32 -2.04 5.58
CA GLY A 25 1.13 -1.61 6.71
C GLY A 25 2.47 -1.02 6.27
N SER A 26 3.16 -0.41 7.22
CA SER A 26 4.49 0.19 7.02
C SER A 26 5.52 -0.83 6.52
N LEU A 27 5.47 -2.06 7.04
CA LEU A 27 6.38 -3.16 6.67
C LEU A 27 6.11 -3.67 5.25
N GLU A 28 4.86 -3.88 4.88
CA GLU A 28 4.50 -4.34 3.54
C GLU A 28 4.85 -3.28 2.48
N THR A 29 4.63 -2.00 2.81
CA THR A 29 5.05 -0.88 1.98
C THR A 29 6.57 -0.85 1.82
N PHE A 30 7.32 -1.07 2.90
CA PHE A 30 8.78 -1.14 2.84
C PHE A 30 9.24 -2.29 1.94
N CYS A 31 8.69 -3.50 2.11
CA CYS A 31 9.00 -4.65 1.26
C CYS A 31 8.67 -4.38 -0.22
N GLN A 32 7.52 -3.74 -0.50
CA GLN A 32 7.13 -3.36 -1.85
C GLN A 32 8.12 -2.36 -2.45
N ARG A 33 8.44 -1.28 -1.73
CA ARG A 33 9.43 -0.28 -2.18
C ARG A 33 10.81 -0.87 -2.38
N PHE A 34 11.25 -1.78 -1.51
CA PHE A 34 12.54 -2.46 -1.62
C PHE A 34 12.57 -3.41 -2.83
N SER A 35 11.47 -4.13 -3.07
CA SER A 35 11.28 -4.92 -4.30
C SER A 35 11.36 -4.05 -5.55
N TYR A 36 10.70 -2.89 -5.57
CA TYR A 36 10.78 -1.95 -6.68
C TYR A 36 12.17 -1.34 -6.86
N TRP A 37 12.88 -1.08 -5.77
CA TRP A 37 14.25 -0.57 -5.83
C TRP A 37 15.21 -1.59 -6.44
N ILE A 38 15.03 -2.88 -6.13
CA ILE A 38 15.83 -3.96 -6.73
C ILE A 38 15.45 -4.17 -8.20
N THR A 39 14.15 -4.27 -8.47
CA THR A 39 13.62 -4.69 -9.78
C THR A 39 13.44 -3.55 -10.78
N GLY A 40 13.49 -2.30 -10.31
CA GLY A 40 13.28 -1.09 -11.11
C GLY A 40 11.95 -1.05 -11.83
N ALA A 41 10.90 -1.72 -11.31
CA ALA A 41 9.61 -1.94 -11.98
C ALA A 41 9.68 -2.65 -13.36
N ALA A 42 10.86 -3.11 -13.77
CA ALA A 42 11.15 -3.65 -15.10
C ALA A 42 11.85 -5.02 -15.01
N MET A 43 11.70 -5.72 -13.88
CA MET A 43 12.37 -7.00 -13.57
C MET A 43 13.90 -6.97 -13.73
N LYS A 44 14.52 -5.79 -13.60
CA LYS A 44 15.98 -5.68 -13.58
C LYS A 44 16.51 -6.46 -12.37
N ARG A 45 17.60 -7.20 -12.51
CA ARG A 45 18.23 -7.95 -11.38
C ARG A 45 17.28 -8.97 -10.71
N ALA A 46 16.42 -9.64 -11.48
CA ALA A 46 15.50 -10.66 -10.98
C ALA A 46 16.17 -11.77 -10.16
N GLY A 47 17.42 -12.13 -10.47
CA GLY A 47 18.19 -13.10 -9.67
C GLY A 47 18.51 -12.63 -8.25
N LEU A 48 18.89 -11.35 -8.09
CA LEU A 48 19.13 -10.75 -6.78
C LEU A 48 17.81 -10.65 -5.98
N TYR A 49 16.72 -10.30 -6.67
CA TYR A 49 15.39 -10.32 -6.08
C TYR A 49 15.01 -11.73 -5.60
N ALA A 50 15.20 -12.76 -6.42
CA ALA A 50 14.87 -14.15 -6.06
C ALA A 50 15.66 -14.63 -4.83
N LEU A 51 16.91 -14.19 -4.66
CA LEU A 51 17.74 -14.53 -3.51
C LEU A 51 17.26 -13.84 -2.21
N ILE A 52 16.78 -12.60 -2.31
CA ILE A 52 16.30 -11.81 -1.17
C ILE A 52 14.80 -12.03 -0.89
N TYR A 53 14.06 -12.59 -1.85
CA TYR A 53 12.62 -12.81 -1.78
C TYR A 53 12.17 -13.59 -0.53
N PRO A 54 12.84 -14.67 -0.10
CA PRO A 54 12.44 -15.39 1.11
C PRO A 54 12.46 -14.48 2.36
N VAL A 55 13.47 -13.61 2.47
CA VAL A 55 13.59 -12.66 3.59
C VAL A 55 12.48 -11.60 3.52
N LEU A 56 12.22 -11.04 2.33
CA LEU A 56 11.13 -10.08 2.13
C LEU A 56 9.77 -10.71 2.42
N ARG A 57 9.58 -11.98 2.07
CA ARG A 57 8.34 -12.72 2.32
C ARG A 57 8.11 -12.96 3.80
N VAL A 58 9.16 -13.28 4.56
CA VAL A 58 9.07 -13.42 6.03
C VAL A 58 8.71 -12.08 6.67
N ILE A 59 9.38 -10.99 6.28
CA ILE A 59 9.09 -9.64 6.80
C ILE A 59 7.66 -9.21 6.45
N ALA A 60 7.22 -9.45 5.22
CA ALA A 60 5.86 -9.16 4.79
C ALA A 60 4.82 -10.02 5.52
N PHE A 61 5.12 -11.29 5.81
CA PHE A 61 4.25 -12.16 6.58
C PHE A 61 4.03 -11.64 8.01
N PHE A 62 5.08 -11.18 8.68
CA PHE A 62 4.95 -10.53 9.99
C PHE A 62 4.27 -9.16 9.91
N GLY A 63 4.44 -8.43 8.80
CA GLY A 63 3.76 -7.16 8.55
C GLY A 63 2.25 -7.30 8.33
N GLY A 64 1.82 -8.29 7.55
CA GLY A 64 0.41 -8.54 7.21
C GLY A 64 -0.44 -9.14 8.33
N LEU A 65 0.19 -9.59 9.42
CA LEU A 65 -0.52 -9.98 10.66
C LEU A 65 -1.01 -8.76 11.46
N GLY A 66 -0.53 -7.56 11.15
CA GLY A 66 -1.02 -6.32 11.74
C GLY A 66 -2.13 -5.71 10.89
N ASN A 67 -3.26 -5.36 11.51
CA ASN A 67 -4.23 -4.47 10.85
C ASN A 67 -3.55 -3.09 10.72
N PRO A 68 -3.26 -2.59 9.50
CA PRO A 68 -2.51 -1.34 9.30
C PRO A 68 -3.25 -0.11 9.86
N GLY A 69 -4.55 -0.26 10.15
CA GLY A 69 -5.38 0.79 10.71
C GLY A 69 -5.28 2.09 9.90
N LYS A 70 -5.06 3.20 10.61
CA LYS A 70 -4.92 4.54 10.01
C LYS A 70 -3.47 4.93 9.66
N LYS A 71 -2.51 3.99 9.68
CA LYS A 71 -1.07 4.25 9.47
C LYS A 71 -0.51 3.57 8.22
N GLY A 72 -1.36 3.11 7.33
CA GLY A 72 -0.91 2.49 6.09
C GLY A 72 -0.64 3.51 4.98
N THR A 73 0.00 3.05 3.91
CA THR A 73 0.56 3.95 2.87
C THR A 73 -0.32 4.09 1.63
N ASN A 74 -1.27 3.18 1.43
CA ASN A 74 -2.29 3.28 0.40
C ASN A 74 -3.66 3.40 1.06
N VAL A 75 -4.47 4.35 0.59
CA VAL A 75 -5.80 4.62 1.11
C VAL A 75 -6.83 4.02 0.16
N LEU A 76 -7.75 3.23 0.71
CA LEU A 76 -8.92 2.72 0.03
C LEU A 76 -10.14 3.41 0.63
N ALA A 77 -10.90 4.14 -0.19
CA ALA A 77 -12.14 4.79 0.23
C ALA A 77 -13.34 4.06 -0.39
N VAL A 78 -14.38 3.84 0.41
CA VAL A 78 -15.70 3.38 -0.03
C VAL A 78 -16.59 4.61 -0.12
N ALA A 79 -17.11 4.89 -1.32
CA ALA A 79 -17.92 6.07 -1.56
C ALA A 79 -19.12 5.77 -2.46
N THR A 80 -20.22 6.47 -2.19
CA THR A 80 -21.49 6.36 -2.91
C THR A 80 -21.71 7.62 -3.73
N LYS A 81 -22.10 7.46 -5.01
CA LYS A 81 -22.43 8.60 -5.87
C LYS A 81 -23.77 9.18 -5.44
N VAL A 82 -23.81 10.50 -5.21
CA VAL A 82 -25.03 11.26 -4.88
C VAL A 82 -25.68 11.79 -6.15
#